data_AF-A0A6V8Q5J4-F1
#
_entry.id   AF-A0A6V8Q5J4-F1
#
_cell.length_a   1.000
_cell.length_b   1.000
_cell.length_c   1.000
_cell.angle_alpha   90.00
_cell.angle_beta   90.00
_cell.angle_gamma   90.00
#
_symmetry.space_group_name_H-M   'P 1'
#
loop_
_entity.id
_entity.type
_entity.pdbx_description
1 polymer ?
#
loop_
_entity_poly.entity_id
_entity_poly.type
_entity_poly.pdbx_seq_one_letter_code
_entity_poly.pdbx_strand_id
1 'polypeptide(L)'
;AIEETFTESLRIRCWVHKTENLSSKVPPALWPEIKAEIPVRDAATYQTGKELALRFIQRHKKEHPSLVASFSEDLEALFSHLKLP
;
A
#
# COMPACT_ATOMS: atom_id res chain seq x y z
N ALA A 1 -5.92 15.42 -13.36
CA ALA A 1 -6.79 14.67 -14.29
C ALA A 1 -7.98 14.01 -13.59
N ILE A 2 -7.86 12.82 -12.97
CA ILE A 2 -9.04 12.13 -12.36
C ILE A 2 -9.63 12.95 -11.20
N GLU A 3 -8.82 13.38 -10.24
CA GLU A 3 -9.29 14.12 -9.05
C GLU A 3 -9.81 15.53 -9.39
N GLU A 4 -9.37 16.10 -10.52
CA GLU A 4 -9.81 17.42 -11.01
C GLU A 4 -11.13 17.33 -11.81
N THR A 5 -11.35 16.23 -12.52
CA THR A 5 -12.54 16.03 -13.37
C THR A 5 -13.68 15.33 -12.63
N PHE A 6 -13.37 14.42 -11.72
CA PHE A 6 -14.34 13.60 -10.99
C PHE A 6 -14.22 13.85 -9.48
N THR A 7 -14.54 15.07 -9.05
CA THR A 7 -14.34 15.53 -7.66
C THR A 7 -15.09 14.71 -6.62
N GLU A 8 -16.24 14.13 -6.99
CA GLU A 8 -17.06 13.27 -6.12
C GLU A 8 -16.60 11.81 -6.10
N SER A 9 -15.63 11.44 -6.94
CA SER A 9 -15.10 10.07 -6.99
C SER A 9 -13.96 9.90 -6.01
N LEU A 10 -14.06 8.88 -5.17
CA LEU A 10 -12.95 8.48 -4.32
C LEU A 10 -11.91 7.70 -5.13
N ARG A 11 -10.75 8.31 -5.39
CA ARG A 11 -9.63 7.63 -6.06
C ARG A 11 -9.16 6.44 -5.22
N ILE A 12 -9.00 5.30 -5.88
CA ILE A 12 -8.39 4.09 -5.31
C ILE A 12 -7.20 3.63 -6.15
N ARG A 13 -6.18 3.05 -5.49
CA ARG A 13 -5.14 2.27 -6.17
C ARG A 13 -5.51 0.80 -6.15
N CYS A 14 -5.52 0.15 -7.31
CA CYS A 14 -5.78 -1.28 -7.41
C CYS A 14 -4.70 -2.09 -6.68
N TRP A 15 -5.10 -2.88 -5.69
CA TRP A 15 -4.20 -3.73 -4.91
C TRP A 15 -3.49 -4.78 -5.75
N VAL A 16 -4.15 -5.40 -6.75
CA VAL A 16 -3.53 -6.41 -7.62
C VAL A 16 -2.29 -5.83 -8.31
N HIS A 17 -2.46 -4.73 -9.03
CA HIS A 17 -1.34 -4.06 -9.71
C HIS A 17 -0.32 -3.48 -8.74
N LYS A 18 -0.75 -3.05 -7.55
CA LYS A 18 0.19 -2.55 -6.55
C LYS A 18 1.08 -3.67 -6.01
N THR A 19 0.49 -4.80 -5.64
CA THR A 19 1.20 -5.99 -5.15
C THR A 19 2.19 -6.52 -6.19
N GLU A 20 1.83 -6.54 -7.47
CA GLU A 20 2.76 -6.88 -8.57
C GLU A 20 3.87 -5.85 -8.75
N ASN A 21 3.57 -4.55 -8.64
CA ASN A 21 4.61 -3.53 -8.67
C ASN A 21 5.61 -3.69 -7.51
N LEU A 22 5.12 -3.99 -6.31
CA LEU A 22 5.94 -4.19 -5.12
C LEU A 22 6.81 -5.45 -5.23
N SER A 23 6.32 -6.54 -5.81
CA SER A 23 7.11 -7.75 -6.01
C SER A 23 8.34 -7.53 -6.88
N SER A 24 8.27 -6.58 -7.82
CA SER A 24 9.43 -6.21 -8.66
C SER A 24 10.52 -5.41 -7.92
N LYS A 25 10.28 -4.98 -6.67
CA LYS A 25 11.20 -4.14 -5.88
C LYS A 25 12.08 -4.92 -4.91
N VAL A 26 11.88 -6.23 -4.81
CA VAL A 26 12.59 -7.11 -3.88
C VAL A 26 12.99 -8.41 -4.59
N PRO A 27 14.02 -9.12 -4.09
CA PRO A 27 14.35 -10.46 -4.56
C PRO A 27 13.13 -11.41 -4.48
N PRO A 28 12.89 -12.26 -5.51
CA PRO A 28 11.75 -13.18 -5.52
C PRO A 28 11.66 -14.10 -4.29
N ALA A 29 12.80 -14.47 -3.72
CA ALA A 29 12.86 -15.32 -2.52
C ALA A 29 12.31 -14.63 -1.25
N LEU A 30 12.43 -13.30 -1.15
CA LEU A 30 11.93 -12.52 -0.01
C LEU A 30 10.45 -12.13 -0.16
N TRP A 31 9.95 -12.13 -1.40
CA TRP A 31 8.61 -11.65 -1.68
C TRP A 31 7.49 -12.36 -0.92
N PRO A 32 7.47 -13.70 -0.76
CA PRO A 32 6.40 -14.36 0.00
C PRO A 32 6.27 -13.85 1.44
N GLU A 33 7.40 -13.61 2.13
CA GLU A 33 7.42 -13.08 3.49
C GLU A 33 6.93 -11.62 3.51
N ILE A 34 7.50 -10.78 2.66
CA ILE A 34 7.15 -9.36 2.58
C ILE A 34 5.67 -9.17 2.19
N LYS A 35 5.14 -9.99 1.28
CA LYS A 35 3.74 -9.95 0.86
C LYS A 35 2.78 -10.32 1.99
N ALA A 36 3.17 -11.25 2.87
CA ALA A 36 2.38 -11.60 4.04
C ALA A 36 2.27 -10.44 5.05
N GLU A 37 3.16 -9.44 4.97
CA GLU A 37 3.11 -8.19 5.74
C GLU A 37 2.29 -7.08 5.07
N ILE A 38 1.62 -7.35 3.94
CA ILE A 38 0.68 -6.43 3.27
C ILE A 38 -0.81 -6.69 3.67
N PRO A 39 -1.21 -7.19 4.87
CA PRO A 39 -2.62 -7.25 5.24
C PRO A 39 -3.17 -5.87 5.61
N VAL A 40 -2.40 -4.80 5.39
CA VAL A 40 -2.84 -3.41 5.46
C VAL A 40 -4.12 -3.19 4.64
N ARG A 41 -4.28 -3.91 3.53
CA ARG A 41 -5.51 -3.96 2.75
C ARG A 41 -6.71 -4.37 3.60
N ASP A 42 -6.60 -5.45 4.36
CA ASP A 42 -7.72 -6.07 5.05
C ASP A 42 -7.87 -5.54 6.49
N ALA A 43 -7.31 -4.35 6.77
CA ALA A 43 -7.39 -3.73 8.08
C ALA A 43 -8.85 -3.41 8.45
N ALA A 44 -9.23 -3.63 9.70
CA ALA A 44 -10.61 -3.39 10.17
C ALA A 44 -11.02 -1.91 10.14
N THR A 45 -10.06 -0.99 10.23
CA THR A 45 -10.31 0.45 10.19
C THR A 45 -9.19 1.16 9.44
N TYR A 46 -9.49 2.34 8.91
CA TYR A 46 -8.48 3.23 8.31
C TYR A 46 -7.31 3.53 9.27
N GLN A 47 -7.60 3.72 10.57
CA GLN A 47 -6.57 3.98 11.58
C GLN A 47 -5.65 2.77 11.79
N THR A 48 -6.22 1.57 11.90
CA THR A 48 -5.45 0.32 12.00
C THR A 48 -4.60 0.09 10.74
N GLY A 49 -5.15 0.40 9.55
CA GLY A 49 -4.40 0.35 8.29
C GLY A 49 -3.18 1.29 8.30
N LYS A 50 -3.33 2.52 8.77
CA LYS A 50 -2.21 3.46 8.95
C LYS A 50 -1.12 2.92 9.87
N GLU A 51 -1.50 2.37 11.01
CA GLU A 51 -0.53 1.81 11.97
C GLU A 51 0.22 0.60 11.39
N LEU A 52 -0.48 -0.29 10.69
CA LEU A 52 0.14 -1.42 9.99
C LEU A 52 1.11 -0.96 8.91
N ALA A 53 0.74 0.03 8.09
CA ALA A 53 1.65 0.57 7.07
C ALA A 53 2.87 1.27 7.66
N LEU A 54 2.72 2.01 8.75
CA LEU A 54 3.87 2.61 9.42
C LEU A 54 4.84 1.55 9.90
N ARG A 55 4.35 0.45 10.47
CA ARG A 55 5.21 -0.69 10.86
C ARG A 55 5.94 -1.30 9.66
N PHE A 56 5.23 -1.54 8.56
CA PHE A 56 5.81 -2.04 7.31
C PHE A 56 6.91 -1.10 6.78
N ILE A 57 6.62 0.20 6.71
CA ILE A 57 7.58 1.22 6.26
C ILE A 57 8.81 1.23 7.17
N GLN A 58 8.65 1.25 8.49
CA GLN A 58 9.78 1.29 9.42
C GLN A 58 10.66 0.04 9.33
N ARG A 59 10.06 -1.13 9.12
CA ARG A 59 10.78 -2.40 8.95
C ARG A 59 11.59 -2.43 7.66
N HIS A 60 11.01 -2.01 6.55
CA HIS A 60 11.60 -2.19 5.22
C HIS A 60 12.38 -0.98 4.68
N LYS A 61 12.28 0.21 5.29
CA LYS A 61 12.88 1.44 4.75
C LYS A 61 14.39 1.39 4.54
N LYS A 62 15.11 0.61 5.36
CA LYS A 62 16.58 0.53 5.30
C LYS A 62 17.05 -0.44 4.22
N GLU A 63 16.43 -1.61 4.15
CA GLU A 63 16.85 -2.72 3.29
C GLU A 63 16.18 -2.66 1.91
N HIS A 64 14.97 -2.10 1.82
CA HIS A 64 14.16 -2.04 0.61
C HIS A 64 13.58 -0.63 0.39
N PRO A 65 14.43 0.40 0.20
CA PRO A 65 13.97 1.78 0.05
C PRO A 65 13.06 1.98 -1.17
N SER A 66 13.27 1.26 -2.27
CA SER A 66 12.44 1.35 -3.48
C SER A 66 11.04 0.73 -3.29
N LEU A 67 10.94 -0.34 -2.51
CA LEU A 67 9.68 -0.95 -2.08
C LEU A 67 8.88 0.05 -1.24
N VAL A 68 9.53 0.66 -0.24
CA VAL A 68 8.91 1.64 0.64
C VAL A 68 8.50 2.91 -0.10
N ALA A 69 9.33 3.42 -1.01
CA ALA A 69 9.01 4.59 -1.82
C ALA A 69 7.75 4.34 -2.68
N SER A 70 7.71 3.22 -3.40
CA SER A 70 6.52 2.84 -4.17
C SER A 70 5.32 2.71 -3.25
N PHE A 71 5.39 1.92 -2.17
CA PHE A 71 4.27 1.72 -1.26
C PHE A 71 3.72 3.04 -0.68
N SER A 72 4.61 3.94 -0.27
CA SER A 72 4.24 5.22 0.36
C SER A 72 3.58 6.20 -0.61
N GLU A 73 3.98 6.22 -1.88
CA GLU A 73 3.42 7.11 -2.91
C GLU A 73 1.92 6.87 -3.14
N ASP A 74 1.48 5.61 -3.06
CA ASP A 74 0.07 5.24 -3.29
C ASP A 74 -0.73 5.07 -1.98
N LEU A 75 -0.13 5.32 -0.81
CA LEU A 75 -0.68 4.88 0.47
C LEU A 75 -2.11 5.39 0.73
N GLU A 76 -2.35 6.67 0.47
CA GLU A 76 -3.67 7.28 0.69
C GLU A 76 -4.73 6.66 -0.22
N ALA A 77 -4.41 6.44 -1.50
CA ALA A 77 -5.32 5.83 -2.45
C ALA A 77 -5.50 4.32 -2.22
N LEU A 78 -4.52 3.62 -1.64
CA LEU A 78 -4.67 2.25 -1.19
C LEU A 78 -5.65 2.15 -0.02
N PHE A 79 -5.71 3.17 0.84
CA PHE A 79 -6.55 3.20 2.04
C PHE A 79 -7.94 3.78 1.83
N SER A 80 -8.20 4.41 0.70
CA SER A 80 -9.51 4.96 0.35
C SER A 80 -10.66 4.00 0.64
N HIS A 81 -10.51 2.71 0.32
CA HIS A 81 -11.55 1.71 0.57
C HIS A 81 -11.86 1.49 2.06
N LEU A 82 -10.90 1.72 2.98
CA LEU A 82 -11.11 1.61 4.44
C LEU A 82 -11.94 2.75 5.02
N LYS A 83 -12.25 3.78 4.23
CA LYS A 83 -13.14 4.88 4.62
C LYS A 83 -14.60 4.58 4.30
N LEU A 84 -14.85 3.49 3.59
CA LEU A 84 -16.18 3.05 3.16
C LEU A 84 -16.62 1.85 4.02
N PRO A 85 -17.94 1.63 4.20
CA PRO A 85 -18.47 0.47 4.93
C PRO A 85 -18.10 -0.88 4.34
#